data_AF-A0A967MN40-F1
#
_entry.id   AF-A0A967MN40-F1
#
_cell.length_a   1.000
_cell.length_b   1.000
_cell.length_c   1.000
_cell.angle_alpha   90.00
_cell.angle_beta   90.00
_cell.angle_gamma   90.00
#
_symmetry.space_group_name_H-M   'P 1'
#
loop_
_entity.id
_entity.type
_entity.pdbx_description
1 polymer ?
#
loop_
_entity_poly.entity_id
_entity_poly.type
_entity_poly.pdbx_seq_one_letter_code
_entity_poly.pdbx_strand_id
1 'polypeptide(L)'
;MSAFEHLLHECKDPVGAAVKLLLVWLAVADESLSRHERLLLAEAFDDTATGSGTFDQLRRIVEQGEVEDLLAASATVRDRLQPAAKEALLELAFRLANSDGGLSAAENHILQFLGD
;
A
#
# COMPACT_ATOMS: atom_id res chain seq x y z
N MET A 1 -8.87 5.70 17.79
CA MET A 1 -8.07 6.24 16.70
C MET A 1 -7.00 5.21 16.40
N SER A 2 -6.97 4.70 15.17
CA SER A 2 -6.13 3.59 14.75
C SER A 2 -4.67 4.04 14.56
N ALA A 3 -3.72 3.09 14.46
CA ALA A 3 -2.31 3.41 14.32
C ALA A 3 -2.03 4.24 13.05
N PHE A 4 -2.73 3.92 11.97
CA PHE A 4 -2.66 4.67 10.73
C PHE A 4 -3.32 6.05 10.81
N GLU A 5 -4.45 6.19 11.51
CA GLU A 5 -5.07 7.51 11.72
C GLU A 5 -4.13 8.46 12.47
N HIS A 6 -3.39 7.97 13.46
CA HIS A 6 -2.33 8.73 14.12
C HIS A 6 -1.25 9.19 13.11
N LEU A 7 -0.79 8.28 12.24
CA LEU A 7 0.20 8.61 11.20
C LEU A 7 -0.31 9.66 10.21
N LEU A 8 -1.58 9.57 9.79
CA LEU A 8 -2.20 10.53 8.88
C LEU A 8 -2.19 11.96 9.45
N HIS A 9 -2.35 12.13 10.76
CA HIS A 9 -2.34 13.44 11.42
C HIS A 9 -0.95 14.09 11.48
N GLU A 10 0.11 13.29 11.55
CA GLU A 10 1.49 13.77 11.70
C GLU A 10 2.21 13.91 10.36
N CYS A 11 1.73 13.22 9.31
CA CYS A 11 2.40 13.20 8.02
C CYS A 11 2.09 14.44 7.16
N LYS A 12 3.07 14.85 6.35
CA LYS A 12 2.94 15.96 5.40
C LYS A 12 2.12 15.61 4.16
N ASP A 13 2.04 14.31 3.83
CA ASP A 13 1.32 13.79 2.68
C ASP A 13 0.43 12.59 3.08
N PRO A 14 -0.80 12.86 3.57
CA PRO A 14 -1.74 11.82 3.98
C PRO A 14 -2.20 10.91 2.84
N VAL A 15 -2.27 11.45 1.62
CA VAL A 15 -2.72 10.67 0.45
C VAL A 15 -1.61 9.71 0.03
N GLY A 16 -0.36 10.18 -0.06
CA GLY A 16 0.78 9.32 -0.31
C GLY A 16 0.95 8.25 0.77
N ALA A 17 0.75 8.58 2.05
CA ALA A 17 0.78 7.60 3.13
C ALA A 17 -0.29 6.51 2.97
N ALA A 18 -1.51 6.88 2.57
CA ALA A 18 -2.60 5.93 2.33
C ALA A 18 -2.33 5.01 1.13
N VAL A 19 -1.84 5.58 0.02
CA VAL A 19 -1.39 4.81 -1.14
C VAL A 19 -0.31 3.80 -0.73
N LYS A 20 0.70 4.24 0.03
CA LYS A 20 1.79 3.38 0.49
C LYS A 20 1.27 2.25 1.38
N LEU A 21 0.37 2.52 2.33
CA LEU A 21 -0.22 1.48 3.19
C LEU A 21 -0.93 0.39 2.36
N LEU A 22 -1.75 0.78 1.39
CA LEU A 22 -2.48 -0.16 0.53
C LEU A 22 -1.55 -1.00 -0.33
N LEU A 23 -0.47 -0.42 -0.85
CA LEU A 23 0.56 -1.16 -1.60
C LEU A 23 1.34 -2.12 -0.70
N VAL A 24 1.67 -1.72 0.54
CA VAL A 24 2.27 -2.65 1.51
C VAL A 24 1.31 -3.78 1.83
N TRP A 25 0.02 -3.50 2.03
CA TRP A 25 -0.98 -4.53 2.30
C TRP A 25 -1.05 -5.58 1.20
N LEU A 26 -1.05 -5.14 -0.06
CA LEU A 26 -0.99 -6.04 -1.21
C LEU A 26 0.29 -6.89 -1.19
N ALA A 27 1.45 -6.26 -1.01
CA ALA A 27 2.75 -6.94 -1.12
C ALA A 27 3.10 -7.89 0.02
N VAL A 28 2.36 -7.85 1.15
CA VAL A 28 2.57 -8.78 2.28
C VAL A 28 1.46 -9.81 2.40
N ALA A 29 0.50 -9.81 1.47
CA ALA A 29 -0.70 -10.64 1.53
C ALA A 29 -0.41 -12.14 1.41
N ASP A 30 0.69 -12.52 0.75
CA ASP A 30 1.10 -13.91 0.52
C ASP A 30 2.23 -14.37 1.47
N GLU A 31 2.51 -13.58 2.51
CA GLU A 31 3.56 -13.81 3.53
C GLU A 31 5.01 -13.80 3.00
N SER A 32 5.25 -13.54 1.70
CA SER A 32 6.60 -13.53 1.14
C SER A 32 6.88 -12.38 0.16
N LEU A 33 7.62 -11.37 0.65
CA LEU A 33 8.02 -10.25 -0.20
C LEU A 33 9.24 -10.57 -1.08
N SER A 34 9.04 -10.64 -2.39
CA SER A 34 10.05 -10.91 -3.40
C SER A 34 11.05 -9.77 -3.57
N ARG A 35 12.17 -10.05 -4.26
CA ARG A 35 13.16 -9.00 -4.59
C ARG A 35 12.59 -7.98 -5.56
N HIS A 36 11.73 -8.38 -6.50
CA HIS A 36 11.14 -7.47 -7.48
C HIS A 36 10.10 -6.56 -6.83
N GLU A 37 9.27 -7.10 -5.95
CA GLU A 37 8.29 -6.31 -5.19
C GLU A 37 8.97 -5.27 -4.31
N ARG A 38 10.07 -5.63 -3.63
CA ARG A 38 10.89 -4.67 -2.86
C ARG A 38 11.40 -3.53 -3.71
N LEU A 39 11.85 -3.81 -4.93
CA LEU A 39 12.35 -2.78 -5.84
C LEU A 39 11.21 -1.87 -6.30
N LEU A 40 10.07 -2.44 -6.70
CA LEU A 40 8.89 -1.67 -7.09
C LEU A 40 8.35 -0.80 -5.96
N LEU A 41 8.33 -1.30 -4.73
CA LEU A 41 7.96 -0.52 -3.55
C LEU A 41 8.96 0.59 -3.25
N ALA A 42 10.26 0.32 -3.35
CA ALA A 42 11.29 1.35 -3.16
C ALA A 42 11.16 2.48 -4.20
N GLU A 43 10.93 2.12 -5.47
CA GLU A 43 10.67 3.07 -6.55
C GLU A 43 9.38 3.87 -6.30
N ALA A 44 8.28 3.21 -5.93
CA ALA A 44 7.01 3.85 -5.64
C ALA A 44 7.07 4.78 -4.42
N PHE A 45 7.99 4.52 -3.49
CA PHE A 45 8.12 5.28 -2.26
C PHE A 45 9.02 6.51 -2.43
N ASP A 46 9.67 6.65 -3.60
CA ASP A 46 10.75 7.60 -3.90
C ASP A 46 11.93 7.45 -2.91
N ASP A 47 12.13 6.23 -2.42
CA ASP A 47 13.11 5.91 -1.38
C ASP A 47 14.40 5.43 -2.05
N THR A 48 15.01 6.30 -2.87
CA THR A 48 16.32 6.02 -3.49
C THR A 48 17.50 6.30 -2.55
N ALA A 49 17.24 6.95 -1.42
CA ALA A 49 18.23 7.18 -0.38
C ALA A 49 17.53 7.44 0.96
N THR A 50 17.82 6.58 1.94
CA THR A 50 17.49 6.73 3.38
C THR A 50 16.02 6.60 3.80
N GLY A 51 15.51 5.37 3.94
CA GLY A 51 14.78 5.05 5.16
C GLY A 51 13.96 3.77 5.17
N SER A 52 14.58 2.64 5.52
CA SER A 52 13.88 1.38 5.83
C SER A 52 12.70 1.54 6.82
N GLY A 53 12.69 2.63 7.60
CA GLY A 53 11.67 2.92 8.61
C GLY A 53 10.25 3.09 8.06
N THR A 54 10.02 3.69 6.89
CA THR A 54 8.64 3.95 6.41
C THR A 54 7.96 2.66 5.99
N PHE A 55 8.63 1.83 5.18
CA PHE A 55 8.11 0.52 4.81
C PHE A 55 7.90 -0.37 6.05
N ASP A 56 8.91 -0.45 6.94
CA ASP A 56 8.81 -1.26 8.15
C ASP A 56 7.69 -0.78 9.08
N GLN A 57 7.44 0.53 9.18
CA GLN A 57 6.33 1.09 9.96
C GLN A 57 4.98 0.71 9.37
N LEU A 58 4.79 0.90 8.05
CA LEU A 58 3.55 0.56 7.36
C LEU A 58 3.31 -0.95 7.38
N ARG A 59 4.36 -1.75 7.22
CA ARG A 59 4.30 -3.21 7.33
C ARG A 59 3.81 -3.64 8.71
N ARG A 60 4.34 -3.06 9.79
CA ARG A 60 3.86 -3.35 11.16
C ARG A 60 2.39 -3.01 11.34
N ILE A 61 1.92 -1.90 10.76
CA ILE A 61 0.50 -1.51 10.80
C ILE A 61 -0.35 -2.58 10.10
N VAL A 62 0.05 -3.02 8.91
CA VAL A 62 -0.66 -4.08 8.18
C VAL A 62 -0.63 -5.41 8.93
N GLU A 63 0.53 -5.82 9.46
CA GLU A 63 0.70 -7.07 10.21
C GLU A 63 -0.08 -7.11 11.52
N GLN A 64 -0.43 -5.95 12.09
CA GLN A 64 -1.34 -5.86 13.24
C GLN A 64 -2.78 -6.28 12.86
N GLY A 65 -3.13 -6.22 11.57
CA GLY A 65 -4.39 -6.75 11.05
C GLY A 65 -5.64 -5.96 11.44
N GLU A 66 -5.47 -4.72 11.91
CA GLU A 66 -6.58 -3.84 12.29
C GLU A 66 -7.31 -3.34 11.03
N VAL A 67 -8.56 -3.75 10.85
CA VAL A 67 -9.36 -3.44 9.65
C VAL A 67 -9.59 -1.93 9.52
N GLU A 68 -9.67 -1.23 10.65
CA GLU A 68 -9.83 0.22 10.74
C GLU A 68 -8.71 0.98 10.01
N ASP A 69 -7.47 0.48 10.05
CA ASP A 69 -6.33 1.11 9.37
C ASP A 69 -6.49 1.05 7.84
N LEU A 70 -6.92 -0.10 7.32
CA LEU A 70 -7.19 -0.28 5.89
C LEU A 70 -8.38 0.55 5.44
N LEU A 71 -9.46 0.60 6.24
CA LEU A 71 -10.62 1.44 5.95
C LEU A 71 -10.27 2.93 5.93
N ALA A 72 -9.43 3.40 6.86
CA ALA A 72 -8.97 4.78 6.90
C ALA A 72 -8.11 5.13 5.67
N ALA A 73 -7.21 4.23 5.24
CA ALA A 73 -6.43 4.40 4.02
C ALA A 73 -7.31 4.43 2.77
N SER A 74 -8.22 3.45 2.62
CA SER A 74 -9.16 3.38 1.49
C SER A 74 -10.05 4.61 1.41
N ALA A 75 -10.59 5.09 2.54
CA ALA A 75 -11.39 6.31 2.58
C ALA A 75 -10.56 7.53 2.15
N THR A 76 -9.31 7.63 2.61
CA THR A 76 -8.40 8.72 2.24
C THR A 76 -8.12 8.74 0.74
N VAL A 77 -7.84 7.58 0.13
CA VAL A 77 -7.64 7.44 -1.32
C VAL A 77 -8.92 7.75 -2.08
N ARG A 78 -10.05 7.17 -1.68
CA ARG A 78 -11.35 7.38 -2.32
C ARG A 78 -11.73 8.85 -2.35
N ASP A 79 -11.56 9.56 -1.25
CA ASP A 79 -12.10 10.91 -1.08
C ASP A 79 -11.13 12.00 -1.57
N ARG A 80 -9.82 11.72 -1.66
CA ARG A 80 -8.78 12.75 -1.92
C ARG A 80 -7.89 12.49 -3.11
N LEU A 81 -7.76 11.25 -3.59
CA LEU A 81 -6.95 10.95 -4.78
C LEU A 81 -7.70 11.34 -6.05
N GLN A 82 -7.02 12.01 -6.98
CA GLN A 82 -7.62 12.41 -8.24
C GLN A 82 -7.94 11.19 -9.12
N PRO A 83 -9.00 11.21 -9.95
CA PRO A 83 -9.40 10.04 -10.76
C PRO A 83 -8.26 9.43 -11.59
N ALA A 84 -7.50 10.24 -12.33
CA ALA A 84 -6.36 9.74 -13.12
C ALA A 84 -5.26 9.11 -12.24
N ALA A 85 -5.09 9.59 -11.01
CA ALA A 85 -4.12 9.00 -10.09
C ALA A 85 -4.63 7.70 -9.44
N LYS A 86 -5.96 7.50 -9.34
CA LYS A 86 -6.54 6.21 -8.93
C LYS A 86 -6.29 5.12 -9.98
N GLU A 87 -6.41 5.46 -11.26
CA GLU A 87 -6.06 4.54 -12.36
C GLU A 87 -4.58 4.16 -12.29
N ALA A 88 -3.69 5.14 -12.13
CA ALA A 88 -2.26 4.89 -11.97
C ALA A 88 -1.92 4.04 -10.73
N LEU A 89 -2.66 4.22 -9.63
CA LEU A 89 -2.55 3.38 -8.43
C LEU A 89 -2.91 1.93 -8.74
N LEU A 90 -4.04 1.68 -9.43
CA LEU A 90 -4.45 0.32 -9.80
C LEU A 90 -3.45 -0.35 -10.74
N GLU A 91 -2.92 0.39 -11.72
CA GLU A 91 -1.87 -0.11 -12.60
C GLU A 91 -0.58 -0.46 -11.85
N LEU A 92 -0.21 0.35 -10.84
CA LEU A 92 0.94 0.06 -9.98
C LEU A 92 0.68 -1.17 -9.10
N ALA A 93 -0.49 -1.25 -8.47
CA ALA A 93 -0.89 -2.39 -7.65
C ALA A 93 -0.88 -3.70 -8.45
N PHE A 94 -1.43 -3.68 -9.67
CA PHE A 94 -1.42 -4.85 -10.55
C PHE A 94 0.01 -5.27 -10.94
N ARG A 95 0.88 -4.30 -11.28
CA ARG A 95 2.29 -4.59 -11.60
C ARG A 95 3.05 -5.17 -10.41
N LEU A 96 2.75 -4.68 -9.20
CA LEU A 96 3.33 -5.17 -7.96
C LEU A 96 2.93 -6.63 -7.73
N ALA A 97 1.63 -6.91 -7.69
CA ALA A 97 1.12 -8.25 -7.40
C ALA A 97 1.42 -9.31 -8.49
N ASN A 98 1.71 -8.88 -9.72
CA ASN A 98 2.06 -9.78 -10.82
C ASN A 98 3.58 -9.80 -11.09
N SER A 99 4.42 -9.19 -10.24
CA SER A 99 5.86 -9.07 -10.51
C SER A 99 6.58 -10.41 -10.56
N ASP A 100 6.04 -11.40 -9.86
CA ASP A 100 6.64 -12.73 -9.71
C ASP A 100 6.09 -13.75 -10.73
N GLY A 101 5.28 -13.30 -11.69
CA GLY A 101 4.77 -14.12 -12.79
C GLY A 101 3.52 -14.95 -12.45
N GLY A 102 2.93 -14.72 -11.28
CA GLY A 102 1.65 -15.28 -10.86
C GLY A 102 0.98 -14.35 -9.86
N LEU A 103 -0.35 -14.47 -9.74
CA LEU A 103 -1.17 -13.70 -8.81
C LEU A 103 -1.79 -14.68 -7.81
N SER A 104 -1.49 -14.50 -6.52
CA SER A 104 -2.10 -15.32 -5.47
C SER A 104 -3.58 -14.99 -5.30
N ALA A 105 -4.33 -15.89 -4.66
CA ALA A 105 -5.74 -15.65 -4.35
C ALA A 105 -5.92 -14.45 -3.40
N ALA A 106 -4.97 -14.23 -2.48
CA ALA A 106 -5.01 -13.11 -1.53
C ALA A 106 -4.80 -11.78 -2.26
N GLU A 107 -3.77 -11.67 -3.08
CA GLU A 107 -3.51 -10.46 -3.88
C GLU A 107 -4.64 -10.17 -4.86
N ASN A 108 -5.21 -11.20 -5.49
CA ASN A 108 -6.35 -11.02 -6.38
C ASN A 108 -7.58 -10.45 -5.66
N HIS A 109 -7.87 -10.90 -4.43
CA HIS A 109 -8.95 -10.31 -3.63
C HIS A 109 -8.66 -8.86 -3.24
N ILE A 110 -7.41 -8.54 -2.91
CA ILE A 110 -7.01 -7.16 -2.60
C ILE A 110 -7.15 -6.26 -3.83
N LEU A 111 -6.71 -6.71 -5.01
CA LEU A 111 -6.87 -5.95 -6.25
C LEU A 111 -8.33 -5.72 -6.60
N GLN A 112 -9.20 -6.71 -6.41
CA GLN A 112 -10.65 -6.55 -6.57
C GLN A 112 -11.19 -5.50 -5.61
N PHE A 113 -10.83 -5.58 -4.33
CA PHE A 113 -11.22 -4.60 -3.33
C PHE A 113 -10.72 -3.18 -3.64
N LEU A 114 -9.51 -3.03 -4.17
CA LEU A 114 -8.99 -1.71 -4.56
C LEU A 114 -9.68 -1.16 -5.82
N GLY A 115 -10.16 -2.04 -6.69
CA GLY A 115 -10.88 -1.69 -7.92
C GLY A 115 -12.31 -1.20 -7.66
N ASP A 116 -12.94 -1.70 -6.60
CA ASP A 116 -14.27 -1.30 -6.13
C ASP A 116 -14.26 0.08 -5.43
#